data_AF-A0A3C1EUD0-F1
#
_entry.id   AF-A0A3C1EUD0-F1
#
_cell.length_a   1.000
_cell.length_b   1.000
_cell.length_c   1.000
_cell.angle_alpha   90.00
_cell.angle_beta   90.00
_cell.angle_gamma   90.00
#
_symmetry.space_group_name_H-M   'P 1'
#
loop_
_entity.id
_entity.type
_entity.pdbx_description
1 polymer ?
#
loop_
_entity_poly.entity_id
_entity_poly.type
_entity_poly.pdbx_seq_one_letter_code
_entity_poly.pdbx_strand_id
1 'polypeptide(L)'
;VLEKVKLEDVDEQMGIEILRSALSEPLKQIAENAGEDGAVVASKCSGNLGYNAKTGEYVDMIKSGIIDPVKVTRLALTNAASVGTMLITTEAVVADIPDEKNTPPMAPDMGMGGMM
;
A
#
# COMPACT_ATOMS: atom_id res chain seq x y z
N VAL A 1 17.56 5.09 10.68
CA VAL A 1 16.99 4.85 12.03
C VAL A 1 16.94 3.37 12.33
N LEU A 2 16.22 2.56 11.55
CA LEU A 2 16.07 1.11 11.77
C LEU A 2 17.39 0.31 11.74
N GLU A 3 18.42 0.76 11.03
CA GLU A 3 19.76 0.13 11.04
C GLU A 3 20.44 0.09 12.41
N LYS A 4 20.03 0.97 13.33
CA LYS A 4 20.59 1.05 14.68
C LYS A 4 19.86 0.13 15.67
N VAL A 5 18.73 -0.44 15.27
CA VAL A 5 17.95 -1.37 16.10
C VAL A 5 18.49 -2.77 15.81
N LYS A 6 19.14 -3.36 16.81
CA LYS A 6 19.64 -4.74 16.79
C LYS A 6 18.95 -5.51 17.90
N LEU A 7 18.29 -6.59 17.54
CA LEU A 7 17.58 -7.47 18.46
C LEU A 7 18.32 -8.80 18.53
N GLU A 8 18.32 -9.42 19.72
CA GLU A 8 18.95 -10.72 19.95
C GLU A 8 18.09 -11.86 19.39
N ASP A 9 16.76 -11.67 19.42
CA ASP A 9 15.80 -12.59 18.83
C ASP A 9 15.78 -12.45 17.29
N VAL A 10 15.93 -13.59 16.62
CA VAL A 10 16.05 -13.66 15.15
C VAL A 10 14.72 -13.32 14.46
N ASP A 11 13.59 -13.69 15.05
CA ASP A 11 12.26 -13.44 14.49
C ASP A 11 11.90 -11.97 14.62
N GLU A 12 12.21 -11.34 15.76
CA GLU A 12 12.06 -9.90 15.92
C GLU A 12 12.96 -9.12 14.96
N GLN A 13 14.21 -9.57 14.79
CA GLN A 13 15.14 -8.95 13.84
C GLN A 13 14.63 -9.07 12.39
N MET A 14 14.05 -10.21 12.01
CA MET A 14 13.38 -10.39 10.72
C MET A 14 12.20 -9.42 10.55
N GLY A 15 11.42 -9.19 11.61
CA GLY A 15 10.35 -8.19 11.62
C GLY A 15 10.84 -6.77 11.29
N ILE A 16 12.00 -6.37 11.82
CA ILE A 16 12.63 -5.07 11.49
C ILE A 16 13.02 -5.00 10.00
N GLU A 17 13.52 -6.09 9.44
CA GLU A 17 13.89 -6.16 8.02
C GLU A 17 12.67 -6.05 7.10
N ILE A 18 11.58 -6.75 7.44
CA ILE A 18 10.29 -6.63 6.74
C ILE A 18 9.80 -5.18 6.78
N LEU A 19 9.81 -4.55 7.95
CA LEU A 19 9.39 -3.16 8.11
C LEU A 19 10.27 -2.21 7.27
N ARG A 20 11.60 -2.42 7.26
CA ARG A 20 12.52 -1.62 6.44
C ARG A 20 12.19 -1.71 4.95
N SER A 21 11.88 -2.92 4.45
CA SER A 21 11.47 -3.11 3.07
C SER A 21 10.14 -2.40 2.78
N ALA A 22 9.12 -2.62 3.62
CA ALA A 22 7.78 -2.08 3.45
C ALA A 22 7.72 -0.55 3.44
N LEU A 23 8.58 0.13 4.20
CA LEU A 23 8.62 1.60 4.25
C LEU A 23 9.00 2.25 2.91
N SER A 24 9.63 1.52 1.99
CA SER A 24 9.98 2.03 0.66
C SER A 24 8.83 1.92 -0.35
N GLU A 25 7.84 1.05 -0.09
CA GLU A 25 6.76 0.74 -1.03
C GLU A 25 5.88 1.93 -1.42
N PRO A 26 5.49 2.85 -0.50
CA PRO A 26 4.68 4.00 -0.90
C PRO A 26 5.37 4.89 -1.95
N LEU A 27 6.68 5.07 -1.83
CA LEU A 27 7.46 5.88 -2.78
C LEU A 27 7.58 5.16 -4.13
N LYS A 28 7.83 3.85 -4.13
CA LYS A 28 7.88 3.04 -5.36
C LYS A 28 6.56 3.13 -6.11
N GLN A 29 5.43 2.95 -5.40
CA GLN A 29 4.11 3.03 -6.01
C GLN A 29 3.83 4.41 -6.63
N ILE A 30 4.24 5.50 -5.96
CA ILE A 30 4.11 6.86 -6.49
C ILE A 30 4.93 7.02 -7.78
N ALA A 31 6.17 6.53 -7.80
CA ALA A 31 7.05 6.60 -8.97
C ALA A 31 6.53 5.75 -10.14
N GLU A 32 6.05 4.53 -9.88
CA GLU A 32 5.45 3.66 -10.88
C GLU A 32 4.18 4.27 -11.48
N ASN A 33 3.34 4.89 -10.65
CA ASN A 33 2.17 5.63 -11.11
C ASN A 33 2.54 6.84 -11.98
N ALA A 34 3.76 7.37 -11.83
CA ALA A 34 4.32 8.43 -12.66
C ALA A 34 5.06 7.91 -13.91
N GLY A 35 5.13 6.59 -14.11
CA GLY A 35 5.78 5.95 -15.25
C GLY A 35 7.29 5.70 -15.10
N GLU A 36 7.85 5.86 -13.90
CA GLU A 36 9.27 5.61 -13.61
C GLU A 36 9.48 4.28 -12.88
N ASP A 37 10.73 3.79 -12.89
CA ASP A 37 11.12 2.63 -12.09
C ASP A 37 11.18 2.99 -10.59
N GLY A 38 10.24 2.45 -9.82
CA GLY A 38 10.10 2.74 -8.40
C GLY A 38 11.32 2.35 -7.56
N ALA A 39 11.98 1.23 -7.88
CA ALA A 39 13.16 0.79 -7.15
C ALA A 39 14.34 1.75 -7.36
N VAL A 40 14.54 2.21 -8.60
CA VAL A 40 15.58 3.21 -8.93
C VAL A 40 15.29 4.52 -8.21
N VAL A 41 14.05 5.02 -8.26
CA VAL A 41 13.65 6.25 -7.56
C VAL A 41 13.89 6.12 -6.06
N ALA A 42 13.38 5.05 -5.43
CA ALA A 42 13.50 4.85 -3.99
C ALA A 42 14.96 4.75 -3.52
N SER A 43 15.85 4.16 -4.32
CA SER A 43 17.28 4.05 -3.99
C SER A 43 18.02 5.40 -3.94
N LYS A 44 17.50 6.42 -4.64
CA LYS A 44 18.11 7.75 -4.75
C LYS A 44 17.56 8.74 -3.71
N CYS A 45 16.40 8.45 -3.12
CA CYS A 45 15.78 9.31 -2.12
C CYS A 45 16.33 9.05 -0.72
N SER A 46 16.68 10.12 -0.01
CA SER A 46 17.12 10.03 1.39
C SER A 46 16.94 11.36 2.13
N GLY A 47 16.55 11.29 3.40
CA GLY A 47 16.28 12.48 4.20
C GLY A 47 15.21 13.37 3.55
N ASN A 48 15.57 14.64 3.25
CA ASN A 48 14.68 15.58 2.58
C ASN A 48 14.74 15.49 1.05
N LEU A 49 15.71 14.76 0.47
CA LEU A 49 15.78 14.56 -0.97
C LEU A 49 14.73 13.52 -1.37
N GLY A 50 13.71 13.97 -2.09
CA GLY A 50 12.64 13.13 -2.60
C GLY A 50 12.45 13.30 -4.10
N TYR A 51 11.45 12.62 -4.64
CA TYR A 51 11.10 12.62 -6.05
C TYR A 51 9.78 13.35 -6.27
N ASN A 52 9.78 14.38 -7.11
CA ASN A 52 8.58 15.09 -7.51
C ASN A 52 7.92 14.36 -8.69
N ALA A 53 6.92 13.53 -8.40
CA ALA A 53 6.19 12.74 -9.39
C ALA A 53 5.47 13.58 -10.46
N LYS A 54 5.25 14.88 -10.24
CA LYS A 54 4.63 15.75 -11.24
C LYS A 54 5.63 16.22 -12.31
N THR A 55 6.90 16.42 -11.95
CA THR A 55 7.92 16.99 -12.85
C THR A 55 9.01 15.99 -13.24
N GLY A 56 9.15 14.89 -12.52
CA GLY A 56 10.22 13.91 -12.73
C GLY A 56 11.55 14.28 -12.06
N GLU A 57 11.57 15.31 -11.22
CA GLU A 57 12.82 15.85 -10.65
C GLU A 57 13.04 15.43 -9.21
N TYR A 58 14.31 15.24 -8.85
CA TYR A 58 14.73 15.03 -7.46
C TYR A 58 14.89 16.39 -6.77
N VAL A 59 14.14 16.61 -5.71
CA VAL A 59 14.04 17.91 -5.05
C VAL A 59 14.17 17.77 -3.54
N ASP A 60 14.55 18.87 -2.88
CA ASP A 60 14.35 19.01 -1.44
C ASP A 60 12.84 19.19 -1.20
N MET A 61 12.21 18.17 -0.62
CA MET A 61 10.75 18.08 -0.45
C MET A 61 10.19 19.20 0.43
N ILE A 62 10.97 19.65 1.42
CA ILE A 62 10.55 20.73 2.31
C ILE A 62 10.59 22.06 1.54
N LYS A 63 11.68 22.33 0.83
CA LYS A 63 11.84 23.57 0.05
C LYS A 63 10.86 23.65 -1.12
N SER A 64 10.50 22.52 -1.72
CA SER A 64 9.52 22.44 -2.81
C SER A 64 8.07 22.50 -2.31
N GLY A 65 7.84 22.48 -0.99
CA GLY A 65 6.52 22.53 -0.38
C GLY A 65 5.74 21.22 -0.48
N ILE A 66 6.39 20.11 -0.84
CA ILE A 66 5.79 18.77 -0.87
C ILE A 66 5.95 18.16 0.52
N ILE A 67 5.03 18.53 1.43
CA ILE A 67 5.10 18.18 2.84
C ILE A 67 3.84 17.44 3.29
N ASP A 68 4.04 16.41 4.12
CA ASP A 68 2.96 15.70 4.79
C ASP A 68 2.94 16.05 6.29
N PRO A 69 1.76 16.28 6.88
CA PRO A 69 1.66 16.43 8.32
C PRO A 69 2.12 15.15 9.04
N VAL A 70 2.93 15.30 10.10
CA VAL A 70 3.45 14.18 10.90
C VAL A 70 2.36 13.20 11.34
N LYS A 71 1.17 13.71 11.68
CA LYS A 71 0.02 12.89 12.08
C LYS A 71 -0.41 11.92 10.97
N VAL A 72 -0.38 12.34 9.70
CA VAL A 72 -0.81 11.53 8.56
C VAL A 72 0.12 10.34 8.38
N THR A 73 1.43 10.58 8.23
CA THR A 73 2.43 9.52 8.04
C THR A 73 2.48 8.56 9.22
N ARG A 74 2.41 9.07 10.45
CA ARG A 74 2.42 8.24 11.66
C ARG A 74 1.19 7.35 11.75
N LEU A 75 0.00 7.90 11.50
CA LEU A 75 -1.24 7.12 11.57
C LEU A 75 -1.30 6.08 10.45
N ALA A 76 -0.87 6.43 9.23
CA ALA A 76 -0.80 5.48 8.12
C ALA A 76 0.04 4.26 8.49
N LEU A 77 1.26 4.47 8.99
CA LEU A 77 2.14 3.37 9.40
C LEU A 77 1.57 2.54 10.55
N THR A 78 1.06 3.21 11.60
CA THR A 78 0.57 2.52 12.80
C THR A 78 -0.67 1.68 12.49
N ASN A 79 -1.59 2.21 11.69
CA ASN A 79 -2.80 1.48 11.29
C ASN A 79 -2.46 0.31 10.36
N ALA A 80 -1.54 0.50 9.40
CA ALA A 80 -1.08 -0.57 8.52
C ALA A 80 -0.41 -1.70 9.31
N ALA A 81 0.47 -1.37 10.26
CA ALA A 81 1.09 -2.34 11.14
C ALA A 81 0.03 -3.09 11.98
N SER A 82 -0.97 -2.38 12.53
CA SER A 82 -2.05 -3.00 13.31
C SER A 82 -2.85 -4.02 12.51
N VAL A 83 -3.20 -3.70 11.26
CA VAL A 83 -3.92 -4.63 10.36
C VAL A 83 -3.00 -5.78 9.94
N GLY A 84 -1.74 -5.50 9.63
CA GLY A 84 -0.74 -6.51 9.27
C GLY A 84 -0.55 -7.54 10.37
N THR A 85 -0.36 -7.10 11.62
CA THR A 85 -0.27 -8.00 12.78
C THR A 85 -1.53 -8.84 12.93
N MET A 86 -2.72 -8.21 12.88
CA MET A 86 -3.99 -8.94 12.97
C MET A 86 -4.06 -10.08 11.93
N LEU A 87 -3.76 -9.78 10.66
CA LEU A 87 -3.80 -10.77 9.58
C LEU A 87 -2.79 -11.90 9.77
N ILE A 88 -1.54 -11.58 10.12
CA ILE A 88 -0.47 -12.59 10.29
C ILE A 88 -0.79 -13.55 11.44
N THR A 89 -1.44 -13.08 12.50
CA THR A 89 -1.82 -13.91 13.66
C THR A 89 -3.19 -14.59 13.53
N THR A 90 -3.89 -14.39 12.41
CA THR A 90 -5.22 -14.97 12.18
C THR A 90 -5.08 -16.39 11.63
N GLU A 91 -5.38 -17.39 12.47
CA GLU A 91 -5.29 -18.81 12.11
C GLU A 91 -6.51 -19.32 11.31
N ALA A 92 -7.68 -18.70 11.46
CA ALA A 92 -8.92 -19.13 10.80
C ALA A 92 -9.84 -17.95 10.49
N VAL A 93 -10.52 -18.03 9.34
CA VAL A 93 -11.56 -17.10 8.91
C VAL A 93 -12.83 -17.91 8.63
N VAL A 94 -13.95 -17.50 9.23
CA VAL A 94 -15.27 -18.11 9.01
C VAL A 94 -16.10 -17.13 8.20
N ALA A 95 -16.71 -17.60 7.12
CA ALA A 95 -17.58 -16.81 6.26
C ALA A 95 -18.89 -17.57 5.98
N ASP A 96 -19.98 -16.82 5.81
CA ASP A 96 -21.27 -17.37 5.42
C ASP A 96 -21.25 -17.86 3.96
N ILE A 97 -22.05 -18.87 3.66
CA ILE A 97 -22.22 -19.36 2.29
C ILE A 97 -22.98 -18.30 1.49
N PRO A 98 -22.55 -17.96 0.25
CA PRO A 98 -23.27 -17.01 -0.59
C PRO A 98 -24.73 -17.42 -0.79
N ASP A 99 -25.67 -16.54 -0.44
CA ASP A 99 -27.10 -16.76 -0.66
C ASP A 99 -27.46 -16.62 -2.15
N GLU A 100 -27.95 -17.69 -2.78
CA GLU A 100 -28.43 -17.67 -4.17
C GLU A 100 -29.59 -16.68 -4.40
N LYS A 101 -30.30 -16.30 -3.34
CA LYS A 101 -31.48 -15.42 -3.38
C LYS A 101 -31.20 -13.95 -3.69
N ASN A 102 -29.92 -13.53 -3.74
CA ASN A 102 -29.53 -12.16 -4.05
C ASN A 102 -29.11 -11.94 -5.51
N THR A 103 -29.36 -12.90 -6.41
CA THR A 103 -29.31 -12.61 -7.84
C THR A 103 -30.44 -11.64 -8.19
N PRO A 104 -30.16 -10.45 -8.75
CA PRO A 104 -31.21 -9.61 -9.29
C PRO A 104 -32.01 -10.46 -10.29
N PRO A 105 -33.34 -10.50 -10.19
CA PRO A 105 -34.13 -11.28 -11.14
C PRO A 105 -33.74 -10.81 -12.54
N MET A 106 -33.24 -11.74 -13.36
CA MET A 106 -33.06 -11.48 -14.79
C MET A 106 -34.38 -10.93 -15.29
N ALA A 107 -34.34 -9.72 -15.87
CA ALA A 107 -35.52 -9.12 -16.46
C ALA A 107 -36.12 -10.13 -17.45
N PRO A 108 -37.43 -10.43 -17.39
CA PRO A 108 -38.04 -11.36 -18.32
C PRO A 108 -37.76 -10.91 -19.75
N ASP A 109 -37.17 -11.81 -20.52
CA ASP A 109 -36.94 -11.67 -21.95
C ASP A 109 -38.26 -11.26 -22.61
N MET A 110 -38.35 -9.98 -22.98
CA MET A 110 -39.50 -9.40 -23.65
C MET A 110 -39.52 -9.93 -25.09
N GLY A 111 -40.10 -11.13 -25.21
CA GLY A 111 -40.66 -11.75 -26.41
C GLY A 111 -40.17 -11.22 -27.75
N MET A 112 -39.10 -11.83 -28.28
CA MET A 112 -38.88 -11.83 -29.73
C MET A 112 -39.69 -12.94 -30.39
N GLY A 113 -41.02 -12.82 -30.25
CA GLY A 113 -42.00 -13.57 -31.01
C GLY A 113 -42.44 -12.76 -32.23
N GLY A 114 -41.78 -12.97 -33.36
CA GLY A 114 -42.34 -12.64 -34.67
C GLY A 114 -41.36 -12.03 -35.68
N MET A 115 -40.78 -12.86 -36.55
CA MET A 115 -40.84 -12.67 -38.00
C MET A 115 -40.29 -13.90 -38.73
N MET A 116 -41.21 -14.63 -39.39
CA MET A 116 -40.98 -15.07 -40.77
C MET A 116 -40.94 -13.84 -41.67
#